data_AF-A0A7W0SGV9-F1
#
_entry.id   AF-A0A7W0SGV9-F1
#
_cell.length_a   1.000
_cell.length_b   1.000
_cell.length_c   1.000
_cell.angle_alpha   90.00
_cell.angle_beta   90.00
_cell.angle_gamma   90.00
#
_symmetry.space_group_name_H-M   'P 1'
#
loop_
_entity.id
_entity.type
_entity.pdbx_description
1 polymer ?
#
loop_
_entity_poly.entity_id
_entity_poly.type
_entity_poly.pdbx_seq_one_letter_code
_entity_poly.pdbx_strand_id
1 'polypeptide(L)' 'VHVEHLLDTAKGNRPSFTSAAAPEVAESLYENFCAALHELGVPVQTGVFGAVTQVELVNDRPVTIVLDT' A
#
# COMPACT_ATOMS: atom_id res chain seq x y z
N VAL A 1 -0.77 -6.03 3.78
CA VAL A 1 -0.87 -4.67 3.20
C VAL A 1 -2.00 -3.95 3.88
N HIS A 2 -1.72 -2.77 4.44
CA HIS A 2 -2.69 -1.92 5.12
C HIS A 2 -2.70 -0.54 4.47
N VAL A 3 -3.86 0.08 4.37
CA VAL A 3 -4.10 1.31 3.60
C VAL A 3 -3.83 2.59 4.40
N GLU A 4 -2.78 2.61 5.23
CA GLU A 4 -2.42 3.76 6.07
C GLU A 4 -1.97 4.99 5.27
N HIS A 5 -1.66 4.84 3.99
CA HIS A 5 -1.33 5.98 3.11
C HIS A 5 -2.55 6.81 2.67
N LEU A 6 -3.78 6.34 2.90
CA LEU A 6 -5.03 7.04 2.54
C LEU A 6 -5.65 7.82 3.72
N LEU A 7 -4.85 8.08 4.75
CA LEU A 7 -5.29 8.76 5.96
C LEU A 7 -5.53 10.25 5.72
N ASP A 8 -6.75 10.71 6.00
CA ASP A 8 -7.04 12.15 6.16
C ASP A 8 -6.86 12.53 7.64
N THR A 9 -5.87 13.38 7.92
CA THR A 9 -5.55 13.89 9.27
C THR A 9 -6.04 15.33 9.49
N ALA A 10 -6.82 15.92 8.57
CA ALA A 10 -7.19 17.33 8.61
C ALA A 10 -8.24 17.68 9.70
N LYS A 11 -8.96 16.69 10.26
CA LYS A 11 -10.07 16.89 11.20
C LYS A 11 -9.82 16.35 12.62
N GLY A 12 -8.57 16.39 13.09
CA GLY A 12 -8.18 16.07 14.47
C GLY A 12 -7.25 14.86 14.60
N ASN A 13 -7.00 14.41 15.84
CA ASN A 13 -6.00 13.37 16.15
C ASN A 13 -6.43 11.93 15.80
N ARG A 14 -7.64 11.73 15.27
CA ARG A 14 -8.11 10.41 14.83
C ARG A 14 -8.07 10.35 13.31
N PRO A 15 -7.17 9.54 12.72
CA PRO A 15 -7.10 9.37 11.28
C PRO A 15 -8.41 8.80 10.74
N SER A 16 -8.92 9.37 9.64
CA SER A 16 -10.09 8.84 8.92
C SER A 16 -9.64 8.09 7.67
N PHE A 17 -10.28 6.95 7.39
CA PHE A 17 -10.06 6.12 6.19
C PHE A 17 -11.16 6.33 5.14
N THR A 18 -11.85 7.47 5.17
CA THR A 18 -12.98 7.76 4.27
C THR A 18 -12.64 7.69 2.79
N SER A 19 -11.36 7.86 2.42
CA SER A 19 -10.88 7.76 1.04
C SER A 19 -10.40 6.34 0.68
N ALA A 20 -10.38 5.41 1.62
CA ALA A 20 -9.99 4.03 1.37
C ALA A 20 -11.12 3.25 0.69
N ALA A 21 -10.78 2.49 -0.34
CA ALA A 21 -11.70 1.53 -0.94
C ALA A 21 -12.10 0.46 0.08
N ALA A 22 -13.27 -0.15 -0.13
CA ALA A 22 -13.71 -1.30 0.67
C ALA A 22 -12.66 -2.44 0.62
N PRO A 23 -12.48 -3.24 1.69
CA PRO A 23 -11.41 -4.23 1.78
C PRO A 23 -11.34 -5.18 0.59
N GLU A 24 -12.48 -5.69 0.13
CA GLU A 24 -12.60 -6.60 -1.01
C GLU A 24 -12.11 -5.96 -2.33
N VAL A 25 -12.46 -4.69 -2.54
CA VAL A 25 -12.03 -3.91 -3.70
C VAL A 25 -10.54 -3.59 -3.61
N ALA A 26 -10.06 -3.23 -2.43
CA ALA A 26 -8.66 -2.90 -2.19
C ALA A 26 -7.74 -4.12 -2.36
N GLU A 27 -8.18 -5.31 -1.94
CA GLU A 27 -7.46 -6.57 -2.14
C GLU A 27 -7.36 -6.90 -3.64
N SER A 28 -8.48 -6.84 -4.37
CA SER A 28 -8.48 -7.08 -5.82
C SER A 28 -7.57 -6.10 -6.56
N LEU A 29 -7.58 -4.82 -6.19
CA LEU A 29 -6.70 -3.81 -6.78
C LEU A 29 -5.22 -4.07 -6.45
N TYR A 30 -4.93 -4.49 -5.21
CA TYR A 30 -3.57 -4.85 -4.79
C TYR A 30 -3.02 -6.04 -5.60
N GLU A 31 -3.82 -7.10 -5.76
CA GLU A 31 -3.44 -8.28 -6.54
C GLU A 31 -3.21 -7.94 -8.02
N ASN A 32 -4.13 -7.19 -8.63
CA ASN A 32 -4.00 -6.76 -10.02
C ASN A 32 -2.75 -5.89 -10.25
N PHE A 33 -2.44 -5.00 -9.32
CA PHE A 33 -1.23 -4.18 -9.39
C PHE A 33 0.05 -5.02 -9.34
N CYS A 34 0.11 -6.00 -8.43
CA CYS A 34 1.25 -6.90 -8.34
C CYS A 34 1.40 -7.75 -9.61
N ALA A 35 0.29 -8.26 -10.16
CA ALA A 35 0.29 -9.02 -11.40
C ALA A 35 0.81 -8.20 -12.59
N ALA A 36 0.35 -6.95 -12.75
CA ALA A 36 0.81 -6.07 -13.81
C ALA A 36 2.33 -5.79 -13.73
N LEU A 37 2.88 -5.64 -12.52
CA LEU A 37 4.32 -5.47 -12.34
C LEU A 37 5.12 -6.75 -12.67
N HIS A 38 4.59 -7.92 -12.31
CA HIS A 38 5.18 -9.21 -12.71
C HIS A 38 5.20 -9.37 -14.24
N GLU A 39 4.13 -9.00 -14.92
CA GLU A 39 4.04 -9.04 -16.40
C GLU A 39 5.07 -8.13 -17.08
N LEU A 40 5.42 -7.01 -16.44
CA LEU A 40 6.49 -6.12 -16.89
C LEU A 40 7.91 -6.67 -16.64
N GLY A 41 8.02 -7.88 -16.08
CA GLY A 41 9.30 -8.53 -15.76
C GLY A 41 9.97 -8.00 -14.50
N VAL A 42 9.25 -7.25 -13.66
CA VAL A 42 9.77 -6.76 -12.39
C VAL A 42 9.67 -7.88 -11.35
N PRO A 43 10.75 -8.23 -10.63
CA PRO A 43 10.65 -9.16 -9.52
C PRO A 43 9.87 -8.49 -8.37
N VAL A 44 8.63 -8.93 -8.14
CA VAL A 44 7.79 -8.42 -7.04
C VAL A 44 7.68 -9.47 -5.95
N GLN A 45 7.92 -9.06 -4.72
CA GLN A 45 7.59 -9.80 -3.51
C GLN A 45 6.35 -9.18 -2.87
N THR A 46 5.40 -10.01 -2.45
CA THR A 46 4.12 -9.57 -1.88
C THR A 46 3.97 -10.04 -0.43
N GLY A 47 3.13 -9.32 0.33
CA GLY A 47 2.68 -9.74 1.65
C GLY A 47 1.22 -10.21 1.61
N VAL A 48 0.63 -10.46 2.77
CA VAL A 48 -0.79 -10.83 2.87
C VAL A 48 -1.65 -9.58 3.11
N PHE A 49 -2.70 -9.38 2.29
CA PHE A 49 -3.63 -8.25 2.46
C PHE A 49 -4.40 -8.38 3.79
N GLY A 50 -4.58 -7.28 4.52
CA GLY A 50 -5.28 -7.30 5.82
C GLY A 50 -4.56 -8.00 6.99
N ALA A 51 -3.43 -8.66 6.77
CA ALA A 51 -2.65 -9.28 7.84
C ALA A 51 -1.68 -8.28 8.51
N VAL A 52 -1.53 -8.42 9.84
CA VAL A 52 -0.47 -7.73 10.58
C VAL A 52 0.88 -8.27 10.10
N THR A 53 1.65 -7.41 9.43
CA THR A 53 2.93 -7.78 8.81
C THR A 53 4.03 -6.87 9.35
N GLN A 54 5.15 -7.46 9.79
CA GLN A 54 6.37 -6.71 10.09
C GLN A 54 7.24 -6.68 8.82
N VAL A 55 7.59 -5.48 8.36
CA VAL A 55 8.41 -5.28 7.16
C VAL A 55 9.76 -4.72 7.59
N GLU A 56 10.83 -5.45 7.31
CA GLU A 56 12.20 -4.98 7.48
C GLU A 56 12.71 -4.43 6.14
N LEU A 57 13.23 -3.19 6.15
CA LEU A 57 13.76 -2.53 4.96
C LEU A 57 15.05 -1.78 5.32
N VAL A 58 16.12 -2.06 4.58
CA VAL A 58 17.35 -1.27 4.63
C VAL A 58 17.35 -0.30 3.45
N ASN A 59 17.21 1.00 3.73
CA ASN A 59 17.21 2.04 2.71
C ASN A 59 18.63 2.61 2.54
N ASP A 60 19.44 2.01 1.67
CA ASP A 60 20.82 2.46 1.40
C ASP A 60 20.81 3.71 0.49
N ARG A 61 21.28 4.85 1.04
CA ARG A 61 21.08 6.22 0.52
C ARG A 61 19.59 6.57 0.39
N PRO A 62 18.92 6.96 1.49
CA PRO A 62 17.48 6.96 1.55
C PRO A 62 16.84 7.95 0.58
N VAL A 63 16.15 7.40 -0.41
CA VAL A 63 15.24 8.12 -1.31
C VAL A 63 13.83 7.60 -1.07
N THR A 64 12.87 8.51 -0.93
CA THR A 64 11.44 8.18 -0.83
C THR A 64 10.70 9.00 -1.88
N ILE A 65 9.98 8.32 -2.76
CA ILE A 65 9.16 8.95 -3.82
C ILE A 65 7.71 8.58 -3.53
N VAL A 66 6.85 9.58 -3.43
CA VAL A 66 5.40 9.40 -3.28
C VAL A 66 4.76 9.60 -4.65
N LEU A 67 3.96 8.64 -5.08
CA LEU A 67 3.18 8.69 -6.33
C LEU A 67 1.70 8.71 -5.95
N ASP A 68 0.97 9.65 -6.53
CA ASP A 68 -0.47 9.85 -6.33
C ASP A 68 -1.13 10.08 -7.70
N THR A 69 -2.35 9.57 -7.89
CA THR A 69 -3.09 9.55 -9.17
C THR A 69 -4.51 10.05 -9.01
#